data_AF-A0A443S8I3-F1
#
_entry.id   AF-A0A443S8I3-F1
#
_cell.length_a   1.000
_cell.length_b   1.000
_cell.length_c   1.000
_cell.angle_alpha   90.00
_cell.angle_beta   90.00
_cell.angle_gamma   90.00
#
_symmetry.space_group_name_H-M   'P 1'
#
loop_
_entity.id
_entity.type
_entity.pdbx_description
1 polymer ?
#
loop_
_entity_poly.entity_id
_entity_poly.type
_entity_poly.pdbx_seq_one_letter_code
_entity_poly.pdbx_strand_id
1 'polypeptide(L)'
;LLETPFKEKIHTIPDMKKPMNLYKACSDLATRQSVGVKPLLDLVNKVGGWPMIQKSWSPSNYSWQNAYYYLRSRLGSNYIIEVTVDVNSKDTTTKAIHIDSPNFGMGAKELGNPNADRDTRRLVAAYKTYIKDAASLLNFQAISSEAINKDIEDMFRFESSLAKATTSSEERNAQYEEITIRQLNEQFKGVKWKQLLKKIFTYANTEVKDTDLVIMQDSKYYKSLPSIMRSTPKRVIANYIAWRIVLYYGDFTTKEFTDVYFKYQKVSEGLRSKEKLWEFCYETVDDYFDYALGRLYVDNYFNSKAKSDINRMIRYVKSAVGNQLSRQKWMDMKTKRTAIEKVLSTISFSFSFSIENLTFSSFS
;
A
#
# COMPACT_ATOMS: atom_id res chain seq x y z
N LEU A 1 1.57 -1.26 26.07
CA LEU A 1 2.90 -1.88 25.83
C LEU A 1 3.98 -0.83 25.56
N LEU A 2 3.78 0.08 24.60
CA LEU A 2 4.79 1.09 24.24
C LEU A 2 4.84 2.32 25.18
N GLU A 3 3.76 2.62 25.92
CA GLU A 3 3.66 3.81 26.79
C GLU A 3 3.85 3.57 28.29
N THR A 4 3.69 2.33 28.73
CA THR A 4 3.73 2.01 30.16
C THR A 4 5.20 1.94 30.61
N PRO A 5 5.57 2.48 31.79
CA PRO A 5 6.93 2.35 32.31
C PRO A 5 7.18 0.88 32.66
N PHE A 6 7.73 0.09 31.73
CA PHE A 6 7.90 -1.36 31.89
C PHE A 6 9.35 -1.79 32.04
N LYS A 7 9.48 -2.85 32.86
CA LYS A 7 10.66 -3.52 33.40
C LYS A 7 11.85 -3.63 32.43
N GLU A 8 13.04 -3.58 33.02
CA GLU A 8 14.38 -3.72 32.42
C GLU A 8 14.50 -4.78 31.30
N LYS A 9 13.66 -5.83 31.30
CA LYS A 9 13.62 -6.87 30.25
C LYS A 9 13.36 -6.35 28.84
N ILE A 10 12.55 -5.30 28.62
CA ILE A 10 12.26 -4.81 27.26
C ILE A 10 13.50 -4.16 26.63
N HIS A 11 14.34 -3.50 27.44
CA HIS A 11 15.58 -2.87 27.00
C HIS A 11 16.69 -3.87 26.66
N THR A 12 16.50 -5.15 26.98
CA THR A 12 17.46 -6.23 26.65
C THR A 12 17.13 -6.96 25.36
N ILE A 13 15.98 -6.73 24.73
CA ILE A 13 15.64 -7.33 23.43
C ILE A 13 16.17 -6.40 22.32
N PRO A 14 17.24 -6.79 21.59
CA PRO A 14 17.86 -5.93 20.58
C PRO A 14 16.86 -5.44 19.52
N ASP A 15 15.87 -6.29 19.21
CA ASP A 15 14.87 -6.07 18.17
C ASP A 15 13.82 -5.00 18.53
N MET A 16 13.68 -4.65 19.82
CA MET A 16 12.69 -3.65 20.28
C MET A 16 13.18 -2.20 20.21
N LYS A 17 14.49 -1.97 20.04
CA LYS A 17 15.05 -0.61 20.02
C LYS A 17 14.50 0.24 18.87
N LYS A 18 14.41 -0.32 17.66
CA LYS A 18 13.89 0.38 16.47
C LYS A 18 12.38 0.68 16.58
N PRO A 19 11.50 -0.28 16.91
CA PRO A 19 10.09 -0.02 17.17
C PRO A 19 9.85 1.09 18.20
N MET A 20 10.59 1.05 19.33
CA MET A 20 10.45 2.06 20.38
C MET A 20 10.92 3.45 19.93
N ASN A 21 12.00 3.53 19.14
CA ASN A 21 12.46 4.80 18.59
C ASN A 21 11.45 5.37 17.59
N LEU A 22 10.86 4.54 16.74
CA LEU A 22 9.80 4.97 15.81
C LEU A 22 8.58 5.49 16.59
N TYR A 23 8.13 4.76 17.60
CA TYR A 23 7.00 5.20 18.45
C TYR A 23 7.25 6.55 19.11
N LYS A 24 8.44 6.74 19.70
CA LYS A 24 8.83 8.00 20.35
C LYS A 24 8.91 9.15 19.35
N ALA A 25 9.50 8.92 18.18
CA ALA A 25 9.59 9.95 17.13
C ALA A 25 8.21 10.34 16.59
N CYS A 26 7.28 9.37 16.47
CA CYS A 26 5.92 9.63 16.02
C CYS A 26 5.09 10.39 17.07
N SER A 27 5.20 10.01 18.35
CA SER A 27 4.38 10.56 19.44
C SER A 27 4.85 11.93 19.94
N ASP A 28 6.08 12.35 19.61
CA ASP A 28 6.60 13.69 19.90
C ASP A 28 6.02 14.75 18.96
N LEU A 29 4.78 15.15 19.24
CA LEU A 29 4.07 16.17 18.47
C LEU A 29 4.76 17.53 18.51
N ALA A 30 5.44 17.88 19.61
CA ALA A 30 6.13 19.17 19.73
C ALA A 30 7.29 19.27 18.74
N THR A 31 8.12 18.23 18.65
CA THR A 31 9.19 18.16 17.66
C THR A 31 8.63 18.13 16.23
N ARG A 32 7.58 17.35 15.98
CA ARG A 32 6.92 17.29 14.67
C ARG A 32 6.40 18.66 14.22
N GLN A 33 5.76 19.42 15.11
CA GLN A 33 5.30 20.78 14.83
C GLN A 33 6.46 21.74 14.58
N SER A 34 7.55 21.62 15.35
CA SER A 34 8.75 22.45 15.19
C SER A 34 9.46 22.20 13.84
N VAL A 35 9.57 20.93 13.42
CA VAL A 35 10.12 20.56 12.11
C VAL A 35 9.19 20.96 10.97
N GLY A 36 7.87 20.86 11.20
CA GLY A 36 6.84 21.24 10.26
C GLY A 36 6.83 20.37 9.01
N VAL A 37 6.55 21.00 7.87
CA VAL A 37 6.27 20.33 6.58
C VAL A 37 7.49 20.21 5.67
N LYS A 38 8.66 20.70 6.11
CA LYS A 38 9.89 20.71 5.30
C LYS A 38 10.28 19.30 4.80
N PRO A 39 10.28 18.23 5.64
CA PRO A 39 10.65 16.89 5.16
C PRO A 39 9.71 16.38 4.07
N LEU A 40 8.41 16.72 4.16
CA LEU A 40 7.42 16.36 3.15
C LEU A 40 7.69 17.08 1.82
N LEU A 41 8.00 18.38 1.86
CA LEU A 41 8.38 19.15 0.68
C LEU A 41 9.67 18.62 0.04
N ASP A 42 10.65 18.20 0.85
CA ASP A 42 11.90 17.61 0.34
C ASP A 42 11.64 16.29 -0.39
N LEU A 43 10.71 15.45 0.11
CA LEU A 43 10.27 14.22 -0.57
C LEU A 43 9.57 14.53 -1.90
N VAL A 44 8.66 15.51 -1.90
CA VAL A 44 7.97 15.97 -3.12
C VAL A 44 8.97 16.52 -4.16
N ASN A 45 9.98 17.27 -3.73
CA ASN A 45 11.00 17.80 -4.64
C ASN A 45 11.86 16.70 -5.27
N LYS A 46 12.14 15.60 -4.55
CA LYS A 46 12.89 14.45 -5.08
C LYS A 46 12.19 13.74 -6.23
N VAL A 47 10.87 13.88 -6.35
CA VAL A 47 10.08 13.35 -7.47
C VAL A 47 9.73 14.39 -8.53
N GLY A 48 10.33 15.59 -8.46
CA GLY A 48 10.17 16.65 -9.46
C GLY A 48 9.22 17.77 -9.06
N GLY A 49 8.81 17.85 -7.79
CA GLY A 49 8.04 18.97 -7.24
C GLY A 49 6.53 18.84 -7.38
N TRP A 50 5.81 19.82 -6.84
CA TRP A 50 4.35 19.92 -6.88
C TRP A 50 3.89 21.21 -7.56
N PRO A 51 3.63 21.18 -8.88
CA PRO A 51 3.28 22.38 -9.64
C PRO A 51 2.10 23.19 -9.09
N MET A 52 1.14 22.53 -8.41
CA MET A 52 -0.03 23.14 -7.78
C MET A 52 0.32 24.16 -6.69
N ILE A 53 1.51 24.05 -6.08
CA ILE A 53 1.99 24.94 -5.01
C ILE A 53 3.36 25.59 -5.33
N GLN A 54 3.91 25.34 -6.53
CA GLN A 54 5.22 25.83 -6.97
C GLN A 54 5.13 26.58 -8.31
N LYS A 55 5.26 27.91 -8.27
CA LYS A 55 5.21 28.80 -9.46
C LYS A 55 6.39 28.57 -10.42
N SER A 56 7.56 28.22 -9.88
CA SER A 56 8.80 28.00 -10.65
C SER A 56 8.86 26.64 -11.35
N TRP A 57 7.84 25.78 -11.19
CA TRP A 57 7.83 24.45 -11.77
C TRP A 57 7.75 24.51 -13.30
N SER A 58 8.58 23.70 -13.99
CA SER A 58 8.60 23.61 -15.45
C SER A 58 8.46 22.17 -15.96
N PRO A 59 7.65 21.95 -17.02
CA PRO A 59 7.50 20.63 -17.63
C PRO A 59 8.76 20.11 -18.34
N SER A 60 9.72 20.98 -18.67
CA SER A 60 10.97 20.58 -19.34
C SER A 60 11.83 19.67 -18.45
N ASN A 61 11.79 19.90 -17.14
CA ASN A 61 12.67 19.23 -16.17
C ASN A 61 12.02 17.99 -15.55
N TYR A 62 10.79 17.65 -15.96
CA TYR A 62 10.00 16.58 -15.37
C TYR A 62 9.96 15.31 -16.22
N SER A 63 10.22 14.17 -15.57
CA SER A 63 10.01 12.82 -16.07
C SER A 63 9.28 11.99 -15.02
N TRP A 64 8.05 11.58 -15.34
CA TRP A 64 7.26 10.73 -14.45
C TRP A 64 7.89 9.35 -14.25
N GLN A 65 8.66 8.84 -15.22
CA GLN A 65 9.36 7.56 -15.08
C GLN A 65 10.47 7.64 -14.02
N ASN A 66 11.22 8.75 -13.97
CA ASN A 66 12.23 8.96 -12.94
C ASN A 66 11.58 9.18 -11.57
N ALA A 67 10.47 9.93 -11.51
CA ALA A 67 9.67 10.09 -10.31
C ALA A 67 9.16 8.74 -9.78
N TYR A 68 8.55 7.92 -10.65
CA TYR A 68 8.09 6.57 -10.33
C TYR A 68 9.23 5.67 -9.87
N TYR A 69 10.38 5.71 -10.54
CA TYR A 69 11.54 4.94 -10.12
C TYR A 69 11.98 5.30 -8.69
N TYR A 70 12.06 6.59 -8.36
CA TYR A 70 12.39 7.03 -7.01
C TYR A 70 11.35 6.53 -6.00
N LEU A 71 10.05 6.73 -6.28
CA LEU A 71 8.96 6.24 -5.44
C LEU A 71 9.07 4.75 -5.15
N ARG A 72 9.17 3.93 -6.19
CA ARG A 72 9.17 2.47 -6.06
C ARG A 72 10.42 1.95 -5.37
N SER A 73 11.59 2.51 -5.69
CA SER A 73 12.88 2.01 -5.18
C SER A 73 13.28 2.56 -3.82
N ARG A 74 12.83 3.77 -3.46
CA ARG A 74 13.22 4.44 -2.20
C ARG A 74 12.12 4.47 -1.17
N LEU A 75 10.85 4.54 -1.60
CA LEU A 75 9.70 4.66 -0.71
C LEU A 75 8.80 3.41 -0.75
N GLY A 76 9.06 2.47 -1.65
CA GLY A 76 8.22 1.28 -1.82
C GLY A 76 6.84 1.58 -2.41
N SER A 77 6.59 2.81 -2.89
CA SER A 77 5.25 3.25 -3.30
C SER A 77 4.94 2.88 -4.76
N ASN A 78 3.72 2.38 -4.99
CA ASN A 78 3.20 1.96 -6.29
C ASN A 78 2.13 2.96 -6.80
N TYR A 79 2.55 4.05 -7.44
CA TYR A 79 1.63 5.01 -8.06
C TYR A 79 1.72 4.91 -9.59
N ILE A 80 0.59 4.82 -10.30
CA ILE A 80 0.49 4.59 -11.76
C ILE A 80 0.89 3.17 -12.19
N ILE A 81 1.96 2.61 -11.63
CA ILE A 81 2.39 1.24 -11.94
C ILE A 81 2.59 0.51 -10.61
N GLU A 82 2.02 -0.68 -10.48
CA GLU A 82 2.29 -1.56 -9.36
C GLU A 82 3.23 -2.69 -9.77
N VAL A 83 4.36 -2.80 -9.06
CA VAL A 83 5.32 -3.89 -9.24
C VAL A 83 5.66 -4.47 -7.88
N THR A 84 5.27 -5.72 -7.65
CA THR A 84 5.56 -6.46 -6.42
C THR A 84 6.29 -7.76 -6.74
N VAL A 85 6.84 -8.40 -5.71
CA VAL A 85 7.43 -9.73 -5.82
C VAL A 85 6.74 -10.59 -4.79
N ASP A 86 6.05 -11.60 -5.27
CA ASP A 86 5.25 -12.49 -4.43
C ASP A 86 5.31 -13.92 -4.95
N VAL A 87 4.77 -14.85 -4.19
CA VAL A 87 4.68 -16.27 -4.50
C VAL A 87 3.98 -16.46 -5.85
N ASN A 88 4.49 -17.39 -6.64
CA ASN A 88 3.79 -17.85 -7.83
C ASN A 88 2.62 -18.76 -7.42
N SER A 89 1.38 -18.37 -7.72
CA SER A 89 0.20 -19.12 -7.29
C SER A 89 0.08 -20.53 -7.91
N LYS A 90 0.70 -20.80 -9.06
CA LYS A 90 0.75 -22.14 -9.67
C LYS A 90 1.87 -23.02 -9.11
N ASP A 91 2.94 -22.40 -8.63
CA ASP A 91 4.07 -23.07 -7.99
C ASP A 91 4.51 -22.27 -6.78
N THR A 92 3.94 -22.62 -5.63
CA THR A 92 4.15 -21.87 -4.39
C THR A 92 5.57 -22.01 -3.81
N THR A 93 6.44 -22.80 -4.45
CA THR A 93 7.86 -22.91 -4.08
C THR A 93 8.73 -21.81 -4.70
N THR A 94 8.19 -21.06 -5.67
CA THR A 94 8.90 -20.00 -6.38
C THR A 94 8.24 -18.64 -6.18
N LYS A 95 9.00 -17.57 -6.48
CA LYS A 95 8.51 -16.19 -6.54
C LYS A 95 8.46 -15.70 -7.98
N ALA A 96 7.56 -14.77 -8.24
CA ALA A 96 7.44 -14.10 -9.53
C ALA A 96 7.30 -12.59 -9.35
N ILE A 97 7.53 -11.85 -10.42
CA ILE A 97 7.20 -10.42 -10.47
C ILE A 97 5.70 -10.31 -10.73
N HIS A 98 4.98 -9.59 -9.88
CA HIS A 98 3.57 -9.31 -10.10
C HIS A 98 3.40 -7.88 -10.56
N ILE A 99 2.56 -7.69 -11.59
CA ILE A 99 2.20 -6.39 -12.14
C ILE A 99 0.68 -6.27 -12.12
N ASP A 100 0.16 -5.32 -11.36
CA ASP A 100 -1.28 -5.07 -11.21
C ASP A 100 -1.59 -3.58 -11.43
N SER A 101 -2.86 -3.20 -11.56
CA SER A 101 -3.26 -1.81 -11.46
C SER A 101 -3.03 -1.27 -10.04
N PRO A 102 -2.62 -0.01 -9.90
CA PRO A 102 -2.22 0.53 -8.60
C PRO A 102 -3.44 0.84 -7.73
N ASN A 103 -3.20 0.94 -6.42
CA ASN A 103 -4.13 1.61 -5.52
C ASN A 103 -4.24 3.11 -5.86
N PHE A 104 -5.43 3.68 -5.65
CA PHE A 104 -5.74 5.09 -5.88
C PHE A 104 -5.89 5.85 -4.56
N GLY A 105 -5.96 7.17 -4.60
CA GLY A 105 -6.19 7.99 -3.40
C GLY A 105 -7.65 8.04 -2.94
N MET A 106 -8.57 7.53 -3.75
CA MET A 106 -9.98 7.27 -3.43
C MET A 106 -10.36 5.90 -4.04
N GLY A 107 -11.46 5.27 -3.62
CA GLY A 107 -11.90 4.00 -4.19
C GLY A 107 -12.02 4.01 -5.72
N ALA A 108 -11.51 2.96 -6.37
CA ALA A 108 -11.50 2.83 -7.83
C ALA A 108 -12.92 2.85 -8.43
N LYS A 109 -13.90 2.34 -7.69
CA LYS A 109 -15.32 2.32 -8.09
C LYS A 109 -15.87 3.75 -8.17
N GLU A 110 -15.66 4.55 -7.14
CA GLU A 110 -16.14 5.93 -7.05
C GLU A 110 -15.39 6.83 -8.04
N LEU A 111 -14.08 6.61 -8.23
CA LEU A 111 -13.31 7.27 -9.29
C LEU A 111 -13.78 6.87 -10.70
N GLY A 112 -14.14 5.60 -10.88
CA GLY A 112 -14.62 5.03 -12.14
C GLY A 112 -15.99 5.59 -12.56
N ASN A 113 -16.87 5.83 -11.58
CA ASN A 113 -18.19 6.39 -11.81
C ASN A 113 -18.53 7.51 -10.80
N PRO A 114 -17.92 8.70 -10.91
CA PRO A 114 -17.99 9.75 -9.89
C PRO A 114 -19.38 10.40 -9.72
N ASN A 115 -20.32 10.09 -10.62
CA ASN A 115 -21.68 10.59 -10.59
C ASN A 115 -22.72 9.48 -10.35
N ALA A 116 -22.29 8.29 -9.91
CA ALA A 116 -23.16 7.12 -9.74
C ALA A 116 -24.39 7.42 -8.88
N ASP A 117 -24.19 8.08 -7.73
CA ASP A 117 -25.23 8.36 -6.76
C ASP A 117 -24.89 9.60 -5.91
N ARG A 118 -25.73 9.91 -4.92
CA ARG A 118 -25.54 11.06 -4.02
C ARG A 118 -24.30 10.93 -3.15
N ASP A 119 -24.03 9.75 -2.60
CA ASP A 119 -22.94 9.51 -1.66
C ASP A 119 -21.59 9.52 -2.39
N THR A 120 -21.54 8.93 -3.58
CA THR A 120 -20.36 9.00 -4.47
C THR A 120 -20.01 10.45 -4.81
N ARG A 121 -20.99 11.28 -5.19
CA ARG A 121 -20.75 12.72 -5.47
C ARG A 121 -20.27 13.47 -4.23
N ARG A 122 -20.82 13.15 -3.06
CA ARG A 122 -20.40 13.74 -1.77
C ARG A 122 -18.95 13.34 -1.45
N LEU A 123 -18.57 12.10 -1.68
CA LEU A 123 -17.21 11.61 -1.46
C LEU A 123 -16.21 12.26 -2.42
N VAL A 124 -16.55 12.37 -3.71
CA VAL A 124 -15.73 13.07 -4.72
C VAL A 124 -15.50 14.53 -4.31
N ALA A 125 -16.55 15.23 -3.88
CA ALA A 125 -16.43 16.61 -3.40
C ALA A 125 -15.53 16.72 -2.16
N ALA A 126 -15.68 15.80 -1.21
CA ALA A 126 -14.84 15.74 -0.01
C ALA A 126 -13.36 15.45 -0.36
N TYR A 127 -13.10 14.56 -1.32
CA TYR A 127 -11.75 14.24 -1.78
C TYR A 127 -11.06 15.45 -2.43
N LYS A 128 -11.77 16.17 -3.30
CA LYS A 128 -11.26 17.42 -3.89
C LYS A 128 -11.02 18.51 -2.85
N THR A 129 -11.90 18.61 -1.86
CA THR A 129 -11.73 19.53 -0.72
C THR A 129 -10.50 19.16 0.10
N TYR A 130 -10.26 17.86 0.33
CA TYR A 130 -9.09 17.38 1.03
C TYR A 130 -7.78 17.77 0.32
N ILE A 131 -7.71 17.54 -0.99
CA ILE A 131 -6.55 17.96 -1.81
C ILE A 131 -6.32 19.47 -1.65
N LYS A 132 -7.40 20.27 -1.73
CA LYS A 132 -7.33 21.73 -1.61
C LYS A 132 -6.83 22.19 -0.25
N ASP A 133 -7.39 21.65 0.82
CA ASP A 133 -7.01 21.99 2.20
C ASP A 133 -5.53 21.63 2.43
N ALA A 134 -5.09 20.45 2.00
CA ALA A 134 -3.69 20.01 2.11
C ALA A 134 -2.74 20.87 1.27
N ALA A 135 -3.11 21.22 0.03
CA ALA A 135 -2.34 22.13 -0.80
C ALA A 135 -2.25 23.53 -0.15
N SER A 136 -3.31 23.99 0.50
CA SER A 136 -3.33 25.29 1.18
C SER A 136 -2.37 25.35 2.38
N LEU A 137 -2.21 24.24 3.12
CA LEU A 137 -1.20 24.13 4.18
C LEU A 137 0.25 24.25 3.65
N LEU A 138 0.46 24.03 2.34
CA LEU A 138 1.76 24.04 1.69
C LEU A 138 1.95 25.19 0.68
N ASN A 139 0.91 26.01 0.44
CA ASN A 139 0.89 27.06 -0.57
C ASN A 139 1.61 28.34 -0.11
N PHE A 140 2.87 28.21 0.34
CA PHE A 140 3.70 29.34 0.78
C PHE A 140 4.02 30.34 -0.35
N GLN A 141 3.79 29.96 -1.61
CA GLN A 141 4.05 30.81 -2.78
C GLN A 141 2.84 31.63 -3.24
N ALA A 142 1.72 31.59 -2.50
CA ALA A 142 0.49 32.32 -2.81
C ALA A 142 0.04 32.10 -4.27
N ILE A 143 -0.09 30.83 -4.68
CA ILE A 143 -0.82 30.47 -5.91
C ILE A 143 -2.31 30.72 -5.68
N SER A 144 -3.02 31.23 -6.69
CA SER A 144 -4.43 31.59 -6.55
C SER A 144 -5.30 30.34 -6.37
N SER A 145 -6.44 30.52 -5.68
CA SER A 145 -7.40 29.43 -5.45
C SER A 145 -7.96 28.87 -6.76
N GLU A 146 -8.12 29.70 -7.78
CA GLU A 146 -8.63 29.32 -9.10
C GLU A 146 -7.66 28.38 -9.81
N ALA A 147 -6.36 28.70 -9.79
CA ALA A 147 -5.33 27.84 -10.37
C ALA A 147 -5.22 26.49 -9.64
N ILE A 148 -5.29 26.50 -8.31
CA ILE A 148 -5.31 25.28 -7.50
C ILE A 148 -6.55 24.44 -7.84
N ASN A 149 -7.75 25.03 -7.86
CA ASN A 149 -8.99 24.31 -8.19
C ASN A 149 -8.92 23.67 -9.59
N LYS A 150 -8.35 24.37 -10.58
CA LYS A 150 -8.14 23.82 -11.92
C LYS A 150 -7.23 22.59 -11.90
N ASP A 151 -6.09 22.68 -11.22
CA ASP A 151 -5.15 21.56 -11.11
C ASP A 151 -5.78 20.36 -10.38
N ILE A 152 -6.62 20.60 -9.37
CA ILE A 152 -7.37 19.55 -8.65
C ILE A 152 -8.34 18.84 -9.59
N GLU A 153 -9.10 19.58 -10.39
CA GLU A 153 -10.04 19.01 -11.36
C GLU A 153 -9.31 18.18 -12.43
N ASP A 154 -8.21 18.71 -12.98
CA ASP A 154 -7.42 18.02 -14.00
C ASP A 154 -6.77 16.74 -13.42
N MET A 155 -6.26 16.79 -12.19
CA MET A 155 -5.71 15.64 -11.47
C MET A 155 -6.77 14.58 -11.18
N PHE A 156 -7.95 14.99 -10.72
CA PHE A 156 -9.07 14.09 -10.48
C PHE A 156 -9.51 13.37 -11.76
N ARG A 157 -9.58 14.08 -12.90
CA ARG A 157 -9.92 13.48 -14.20
C ARG A 157 -8.87 12.46 -14.65
N PHE A 158 -7.59 12.75 -14.41
CA PHE A 158 -6.52 11.81 -14.67
C PHE A 158 -6.66 10.54 -13.82
N GLU A 159 -6.83 10.68 -12.50
CA GLU A 159 -7.01 9.53 -11.61
C GLU A 159 -8.28 8.73 -11.94
N SER A 160 -9.39 9.40 -12.25
CA SER A 160 -10.63 8.77 -12.74
C SER A 160 -10.39 7.99 -14.04
N SER A 161 -9.58 8.50 -14.95
CA SER A 161 -9.25 7.79 -16.21
C SER A 161 -8.43 6.53 -15.95
N LEU A 162 -7.49 6.58 -14.99
CA LEU A 162 -6.75 5.39 -14.56
C LEU A 162 -7.67 4.36 -13.91
N ALA A 163 -8.57 4.79 -13.01
CA ALA A 163 -9.53 3.91 -12.35
C ALA A 163 -10.48 3.21 -13.34
N LYS A 164 -11.01 3.96 -14.33
CA LYS A 164 -11.86 3.39 -15.40
C LYS A 164 -11.15 2.35 -16.26
N ALA A 165 -9.83 2.44 -16.37
CA ALA A 165 -9.03 1.49 -17.13
C ALA A 165 -8.79 0.18 -16.36
N THR A 166 -9.02 0.17 -15.05
CA THR A 166 -8.86 -1.06 -14.24
C THR A 166 -9.97 -2.07 -14.52
N THR A 167 -9.63 -3.35 -14.30
CA THR A 167 -10.58 -4.44 -14.33
C THR A 167 -11.34 -4.50 -12.99
N SER A 168 -12.67 -4.68 -13.03
CA SER A 168 -13.47 -4.70 -11.80
C SER A 168 -13.13 -5.92 -10.95
N SER A 169 -13.34 -5.84 -9.63
CA SER A 169 -13.03 -6.96 -8.73
C SER A 169 -13.79 -8.25 -9.08
N GLU A 170 -15.00 -8.13 -9.63
CA GLU A 170 -15.80 -9.26 -10.09
C GLU A 170 -15.18 -9.94 -11.32
N GLU A 171 -14.63 -9.15 -12.25
CA GLU A 171 -13.97 -9.62 -13.47
C GLU A 171 -12.57 -10.22 -13.22
N ARG A 172 -11.87 -9.78 -12.15
CA ARG A 172 -10.50 -10.24 -11.83
C ARG A 172 -10.40 -11.70 -11.40
N ASN A 173 -11.47 -12.31 -10.89
CA ASN A 173 -11.41 -13.63 -10.24
C ASN A 173 -11.10 -14.82 -11.18
N ALA A 174 -10.82 -14.61 -12.47
CA ALA A 174 -10.67 -15.70 -13.44
C ALA A 174 -9.40 -15.67 -14.32
N GLN A 175 -8.66 -14.56 -14.45
CA GLN A 175 -7.62 -14.44 -15.50
C GLN A 175 -6.45 -13.52 -15.09
N TYR A 176 -5.29 -14.12 -14.84
CA TYR A 176 -4.00 -13.43 -14.94
C TYR A 176 -3.19 -14.02 -16.10
N GLU A 177 -2.35 -13.20 -16.71
CA GLU A 177 -1.47 -13.64 -17.80
C GLU A 177 -0.07 -13.95 -17.24
N GLU A 178 0.43 -15.16 -17.50
CA GLU A 178 1.82 -15.53 -17.22
C GLU A 178 2.66 -15.23 -18.47
N ILE A 179 3.53 -14.24 -18.35
CA ILE A 179 4.37 -13.79 -19.45
C ILE A 179 5.81 -13.63 -18.98
N THR A 180 6.74 -13.71 -19.92
CA THR A 180 8.14 -13.35 -19.68
C THR A 180 8.33 -11.84 -19.75
N ILE A 181 9.43 -11.31 -19.19
CA ILE A 181 9.80 -9.90 -19.38
C ILE A 181 9.93 -9.55 -20.87
N ARG A 182 10.41 -10.47 -21.72
CA ARG A 182 10.42 -10.27 -23.18
C ARG A 182 9.02 -9.98 -23.72
N GLN A 183 8.08 -10.86 -23.43
CA GLN A 183 6.68 -10.73 -23.86
C GLN A 183 6.02 -9.48 -23.26
N LEU A 184 6.31 -9.13 -22.01
CA LEU A 184 5.83 -7.89 -21.39
C LEU A 184 6.22 -6.65 -22.22
N ASN A 185 7.47 -6.58 -22.69
CA ASN A 185 7.93 -5.47 -23.53
C ASN A 185 7.28 -5.47 -24.93
N GLU A 186 6.99 -6.64 -25.49
CA GLU A 186 6.37 -6.80 -26.81
C GLU A 186 4.87 -6.44 -26.80
N GLN A 187 4.14 -6.92 -25.79
CA GLN A 187 2.69 -6.82 -25.68
C GLN A 187 2.22 -5.50 -25.05
N PHE A 188 2.93 -5.00 -24.04
CA PHE A 188 2.53 -3.81 -23.28
C PHE A 188 3.46 -2.62 -23.57
N LYS A 189 3.34 -2.08 -24.78
CA LYS A 189 4.15 -0.94 -25.24
C LYS A 189 3.82 0.33 -24.43
N GLY A 190 4.74 1.29 -24.39
CA GLY A 190 4.54 2.61 -23.74
C GLY A 190 5.24 2.78 -22.40
N VAL A 191 5.57 1.68 -21.72
CA VAL A 191 6.51 1.65 -20.60
C VAL A 191 7.77 0.93 -21.06
N LYS A 192 8.95 1.45 -20.71
CA LYS A 192 10.23 0.78 -20.97
C LYS A 192 10.46 -0.30 -19.90
N TRP A 193 9.65 -1.36 -19.89
CA TRP A 193 9.55 -2.34 -18.80
C TRP A 193 10.89 -2.93 -18.39
N LYS A 194 11.69 -3.44 -19.33
CA LYS A 194 13.01 -4.01 -18.99
C LYS A 194 13.92 -2.99 -18.29
N GLN A 195 13.93 -1.74 -18.75
CA GLN A 195 14.73 -0.68 -18.13
C GLN A 195 14.19 -0.31 -16.74
N LEU A 196 12.87 -0.24 -16.60
CA LEU A 196 12.22 0.05 -15.33
C LEU A 196 12.50 -1.04 -14.28
N LEU A 197 12.26 -2.30 -14.64
CA LEU A 197 12.51 -3.46 -13.76
C LEU A 197 14.00 -3.55 -13.42
N LYS A 198 14.91 -3.45 -14.39
CA LYS A 198 16.35 -3.44 -14.12
C LYS A 198 16.72 -2.36 -13.10
N LYS A 199 16.20 -1.14 -13.24
CA LYS A 199 16.44 -0.05 -12.29
C LYS A 199 15.90 -0.36 -10.89
N ILE A 200 14.66 -0.87 -10.78
CA ILE A 200 14.03 -1.25 -9.51
C ILE A 200 14.89 -2.32 -8.80
N PHE A 201 15.22 -3.40 -9.51
CA PHE A 201 15.95 -4.54 -8.95
C PHE A 201 17.46 -4.30 -8.74
N THR A 202 18.03 -3.22 -9.29
CA THR A 202 19.41 -2.80 -9.00
C THR A 202 19.61 -2.57 -7.49
N TYR A 203 18.61 -2.00 -6.79
CA TYR A 203 18.69 -1.81 -5.34
C TYR A 203 18.71 -3.12 -4.54
N ALA A 204 18.11 -4.18 -5.10
CA ALA A 204 18.10 -5.52 -4.52
C ALA A 204 19.30 -6.37 -4.96
N ASN A 205 20.28 -5.78 -5.67
CA ASN A 205 21.42 -6.48 -6.26
C ASN A 205 21.01 -7.74 -7.04
N THR A 206 19.88 -7.67 -7.75
CA THR A 206 19.30 -8.81 -8.47
C THR A 206 19.30 -8.54 -9.97
N GLU A 207 19.83 -9.49 -10.74
CA GLU A 207 19.80 -9.41 -12.19
C GLU A 207 18.40 -9.74 -12.73
N VAL A 208 17.92 -8.94 -13.69
CA VAL A 208 16.64 -9.13 -14.37
C VAL A 208 16.89 -9.67 -15.77
N LYS A 209 16.37 -10.87 -16.06
CA LYS A 209 16.53 -11.60 -17.32
C LYS A 209 15.26 -11.52 -18.16
N ASP A 210 15.40 -11.60 -19.47
CA ASP A 210 14.25 -11.56 -20.40
C ASP A 210 13.29 -12.75 -20.23
N THR A 211 13.75 -13.83 -19.60
CA THR A 211 13.01 -15.06 -19.32
C THR A 211 12.30 -15.05 -17.96
N ASP A 212 12.53 -14.03 -17.13
CA ASP A 212 11.91 -13.99 -15.79
C ASP A 212 10.38 -13.91 -15.92
N LEU A 213 9.71 -14.64 -15.02
CA LEU A 213 8.26 -14.74 -14.99
C LEU A 213 7.63 -13.48 -14.42
N VAL A 214 6.64 -12.97 -15.15
CA VAL A 214 5.75 -11.88 -14.76
C VAL A 214 4.32 -12.42 -14.72
N ILE A 215 3.67 -12.21 -13.58
CA ILE A 215 2.24 -12.41 -13.40
C ILE A 215 1.56 -11.07 -13.64
N MET A 216 0.91 -10.93 -14.80
CA MET A 216 0.16 -9.74 -15.18
C MET A 216 -1.30 -9.88 -14.73
N GLN A 217 -1.68 -9.12 -13.71
CA GLN A 217 -3.00 -9.19 -13.07
C GLN A 217 -4.04 -8.31 -13.78
N ASP A 218 -3.65 -7.16 -14.33
CA ASP A 218 -4.60 -6.21 -14.97
C ASP A 218 -4.13 -5.76 -16.36
N SER A 219 -4.19 -6.71 -17.31
CA SER A 219 -3.82 -6.51 -18.71
C SER A 219 -4.58 -5.34 -19.37
N LYS A 220 -5.86 -5.17 -19.05
CA LYS A 220 -6.73 -4.10 -19.57
C LYS A 220 -6.20 -2.72 -19.18
N TYR A 221 -5.81 -2.56 -17.91
CA TYR A 221 -5.21 -1.32 -17.41
C TYR A 221 -3.94 -0.97 -18.20
N TYR A 222 -3.02 -1.92 -18.33
CA TYR A 222 -1.73 -1.66 -18.97
C TYR A 222 -1.80 -1.50 -20.49
N LYS A 223 -2.81 -2.08 -21.16
CA LYS A 223 -3.12 -1.77 -22.56
C LYS A 223 -3.63 -0.34 -22.76
N SER A 224 -4.35 0.20 -21.77
CA SER A 224 -4.94 1.55 -21.82
C SER A 224 -3.97 2.66 -21.37
N LEU A 225 -3.09 2.35 -20.42
CA LEU A 225 -2.17 3.28 -19.77
C LEU A 225 -1.37 4.17 -20.75
N PRO A 226 -0.79 3.66 -21.86
CA PRO A 226 0.00 4.49 -22.79
C PRO A 226 -0.81 5.60 -23.46
N SER A 227 -2.10 5.38 -23.70
CA SER A 227 -3.00 6.40 -24.26
C SER A 227 -3.27 7.50 -23.22
N ILE A 228 -3.63 7.09 -22.00
CA ILE A 228 -3.89 8.00 -20.88
C ILE A 228 -2.66 8.87 -20.60
N MET A 229 -1.48 8.26 -20.49
CA MET A 229 -0.23 8.97 -20.18
C MET A 229 0.21 9.93 -21.30
N ARG A 230 -0.04 9.62 -22.58
CA ARG A 230 0.27 10.53 -23.70
C ARG A 230 -0.68 11.71 -23.78
N SER A 231 -1.96 11.50 -23.48
CA SER A 231 -2.98 12.54 -23.52
C SER A 231 -2.95 13.49 -22.31
N THR A 232 -2.27 13.09 -21.24
CA THR A 232 -2.25 13.82 -19.97
C THR A 232 -1.06 14.79 -19.90
N PRO A 233 -1.26 16.09 -19.63
CA PRO A 233 -0.15 17.03 -19.47
C PRO A 233 0.80 16.64 -18.32
N LYS A 234 2.10 16.87 -18.51
CA LYS A 234 3.12 16.59 -17.48
C LYS A 234 2.81 17.22 -16.12
N ARG A 235 2.24 18.44 -16.10
CA ARG A 235 1.81 19.15 -14.89
C ARG A 235 0.81 18.32 -14.08
N VAL A 236 -0.17 17.72 -14.74
CA VAL A 236 -1.21 16.90 -14.10
C VAL A 236 -0.60 15.64 -13.50
N ILE A 237 0.30 14.97 -14.22
CA ILE A 237 1.00 13.77 -13.72
C ILE A 237 1.88 14.11 -12.51
N ALA A 238 2.60 15.24 -12.55
CA ALA A 238 3.42 15.71 -11.44
C ALA A 238 2.56 16.06 -10.21
N ASN A 239 1.44 16.77 -10.40
CA ASN A 239 0.48 17.05 -9.34
C ASN A 239 -0.07 15.76 -8.72
N TYR A 240 -0.42 14.77 -9.54
CA TYR A 240 -0.90 13.47 -9.07
C TYR A 240 0.13 12.76 -8.18
N ILE A 241 1.36 12.61 -8.67
CA ILE A 241 2.42 11.94 -7.91
C ILE A 241 2.73 12.68 -6.60
N ALA A 242 2.83 14.01 -6.63
CA ALA A 242 3.06 14.80 -5.43
C ALA A 242 1.91 14.68 -4.44
N TRP A 243 0.66 14.72 -4.91
CA TRP A 243 -0.50 14.52 -4.07
C TRP A 243 -0.50 13.13 -3.41
N ARG A 244 -0.14 12.06 -4.13
CA ARG A 244 -0.06 10.72 -3.55
C ARG A 244 0.98 10.61 -2.42
N ILE A 245 2.10 11.34 -2.52
CA ILE A 245 3.08 11.46 -1.43
C ILE A 245 2.47 12.22 -0.24
N VAL A 246 1.81 13.35 -0.49
CA VAL A 246 1.20 14.18 0.56
C VAL A 246 0.07 13.45 1.27
N LEU A 247 -0.74 12.71 0.53
CA LEU A 247 -1.79 11.85 1.04
C LEU A 247 -1.23 10.80 2.03
N TYR A 248 -0.09 10.18 1.70
CA TYR A 248 0.49 9.13 2.54
C TYR A 248 1.32 9.69 3.71
N TYR A 249 2.12 10.74 3.49
CA TYR A 249 3.07 11.24 4.48
C TYR A 249 2.58 12.45 5.27
N GLY A 250 1.46 13.07 4.88
CA GLY A 250 0.94 14.29 5.49
C GLY A 250 0.71 14.14 6.99
N ASP A 251 0.09 13.04 7.41
CA ASP A 251 -0.28 12.78 8.81
C ASP A 251 0.90 12.56 9.75
N PHE A 252 2.09 12.31 9.21
CA PHE A 252 3.34 12.24 9.98
C PHE A 252 3.97 13.61 10.24
N THR A 253 3.46 14.66 9.58
CA THR A 253 3.96 16.03 9.75
C THR A 253 3.27 16.70 10.94
N THR A 254 2.36 17.65 10.69
CA THR A 254 1.78 18.52 11.71
C THR A 254 0.35 18.13 12.09
N LYS A 255 -0.16 18.73 13.16
CA LYS A 255 -1.54 18.54 13.61
C LYS A 255 -2.55 19.00 12.55
N GLU A 256 -2.22 20.04 11.80
CA GLU A 256 -3.09 20.62 10.77
C GLU A 256 -3.34 19.63 9.64
N PHE A 257 -2.33 18.83 9.24
CA PHE A 257 -2.50 17.77 8.24
C PHE A 257 -3.47 16.69 8.71
N THR A 258 -3.27 16.19 9.93
CA THR A 258 -4.15 15.17 10.52
C THR A 258 -5.57 15.72 10.76
N ASP A 259 -5.74 17.02 11.03
CA ASP A 259 -7.06 17.65 11.12
C ASP A 259 -7.76 17.72 9.76
N VAL A 260 -7.01 18.04 8.70
CA VAL A 260 -7.51 18.09 7.33
C VAL A 260 -7.89 16.70 6.81
N TYR A 261 -7.07 15.67 7.08
CA TYR A 261 -7.43 14.28 6.75
C TYR A 261 -8.67 13.81 7.52
N PHE A 262 -8.77 14.14 8.82
CA PHE A 262 -9.95 13.79 9.61
C PHE A 262 -11.24 14.40 9.04
N LYS A 263 -11.22 15.61 8.46
CA LYS A 263 -12.40 16.17 7.77
C LYS A 263 -12.85 15.27 6.61
N TYR A 264 -11.91 14.69 5.87
CA TYR A 264 -12.20 13.74 4.80
C TYR A 264 -12.76 12.43 5.35
N GLN A 265 -12.15 11.87 6.40
CA GLN A 265 -12.59 10.62 7.05
C GLN A 265 -14.02 10.67 7.60
N LYS A 266 -14.49 11.84 8.06
CA LYS A 266 -15.91 12.04 8.44
C LYS A 266 -16.87 11.73 7.29
N VAL A 267 -16.43 11.92 6.04
CA VAL A 267 -17.25 11.67 4.84
C VAL A 267 -16.94 10.30 4.24
N SER A 268 -15.67 9.91 4.13
CA SER A 268 -15.28 8.64 3.51
C SER A 268 -15.60 7.42 4.38
N GLU A 269 -15.42 7.54 5.69
CA GLU A 269 -15.52 6.42 6.65
C GLU A 269 -16.63 6.64 7.68
N GLY A 270 -17.21 7.84 7.73
CA GLY A 270 -18.25 8.18 8.71
C GLY A 270 -17.73 8.35 10.14
N LEU A 271 -16.43 8.61 10.30
CA LEU A 271 -15.81 8.75 11.62
C LEU A 271 -16.43 9.93 12.40
N ARG A 272 -16.70 9.69 13.69
CA ARG A 272 -17.29 10.69 14.60
C ARG A 272 -16.23 11.44 15.41
N SER A 273 -15.09 10.81 15.66
CA SER A 273 -13.98 11.34 16.44
C SER A 273 -12.67 11.05 15.74
N LYS A 274 -11.71 11.94 15.91
CA LYS A 274 -10.36 11.77 15.39
C LYS A 274 -9.66 10.67 16.17
N GLU A 275 -8.87 9.87 15.46
CA GLU A 275 -7.95 8.92 16.07
C GLU A 275 -7.01 9.63 17.06
N LYS A 276 -6.70 8.99 18.19
CA LYS A 276 -5.75 9.55 19.15
C LYS A 276 -4.33 9.38 18.62
N LEU A 277 -3.46 10.33 18.92
CA LEU A 277 -2.07 10.30 18.46
C LEU A 277 -1.32 9.01 18.84
N TRP A 278 -1.56 8.47 20.03
CA TRP A 278 -0.92 7.23 20.46
C TRP A 278 -1.43 6.00 19.67
N GLU A 279 -2.70 5.99 19.27
CA GLU A 279 -3.31 4.94 18.43
C GLU A 279 -2.63 4.97 17.06
N PHE A 280 -2.61 6.14 16.41
CA PHE A 280 -1.94 6.37 15.13
C PHE A 280 -0.47 5.93 15.14
N CYS A 281 0.27 6.31 16.19
CA CYS A 281 1.68 5.97 16.32
C CYS A 281 1.91 4.51 16.67
N TYR A 282 0.97 3.85 17.36
CA TYR A 282 1.03 2.42 17.60
C TYR A 282 0.80 1.65 16.30
N GLU A 283 -0.25 1.98 15.54
CA GLU A 283 -0.55 1.36 14.25
C GLU A 283 0.60 1.53 13.27
N THR A 284 1.20 2.73 13.23
CA THR A 284 2.42 2.96 12.45
C THR A 284 3.55 1.98 12.82
N VAL A 285 3.76 1.70 14.11
CA VAL A 285 4.81 0.76 14.52
C VAL A 285 4.42 -0.67 14.18
N ASP A 286 3.15 -1.03 14.31
CA ASP A 286 2.63 -2.36 13.95
C ASP A 286 2.83 -2.63 12.45
N ASP A 287 2.54 -1.66 11.58
CA ASP A 287 2.72 -1.78 10.12
C ASP A 287 4.15 -2.17 9.69
N TYR A 288 5.17 -1.74 10.45
CA TYR A 288 6.58 -1.98 10.12
C TYR A 288 7.26 -3.03 11.02
N PHE A 289 6.70 -3.30 12.20
CA PHE A 289 7.33 -4.10 13.25
C PHE A 289 6.34 -5.05 13.95
N ASP A 290 5.29 -5.49 13.26
CA ASP A 290 4.28 -6.46 13.71
C ASP A 290 4.87 -7.69 14.43
N TYR A 291 5.93 -8.31 13.89
CA TYR A 291 6.57 -9.46 14.53
C TYR A 291 7.23 -9.12 15.87
N ALA A 292 7.83 -7.93 15.98
CA ALA A 292 8.48 -7.48 17.21
C ALA A 292 7.44 -7.13 18.28
N LEU A 293 6.40 -6.38 17.92
CA LEU A 293 5.27 -6.10 18.82
C LEU A 293 4.55 -7.38 19.23
N GLY A 294 4.41 -8.30 18.28
CA GLY A 294 3.87 -9.62 18.48
C GLY A 294 4.62 -10.45 19.50
N ARG A 295 5.95 -10.53 19.35
CA ARG A 295 6.83 -11.19 20.32
C ARG A 295 6.70 -10.55 21.70
N LEU A 296 6.71 -9.22 21.77
CA LEU A 296 6.53 -8.48 23.01
C LEU A 296 5.19 -8.84 23.68
N TYR A 297 4.11 -8.91 22.91
CA TYR A 297 2.80 -9.30 23.44
C TYR A 297 2.82 -10.72 24.02
N VAL A 298 3.40 -11.68 23.28
CA VAL A 298 3.48 -13.08 23.73
C VAL A 298 4.27 -13.22 25.01
N ASP A 299 5.46 -12.63 25.08
CA ASP A 299 6.33 -12.74 26.26
C ASP A 299 5.68 -12.20 27.55
N ASN A 300 4.70 -11.29 27.43
CA ASN A 300 4.05 -10.65 28.57
C ASN A 300 2.65 -11.20 28.89
N TYR A 301 1.90 -11.67 27.89
CA TYR A 301 0.48 -11.99 28.06
C TYR A 301 0.10 -13.41 27.61
N PHE A 302 0.93 -14.08 26.82
CA PHE A 302 0.59 -15.38 26.25
C PHE A 302 1.31 -16.51 26.99
N ASN A 303 0.53 -17.38 27.66
CA ASN A 303 1.07 -18.50 28.43
C ASN A 303 0.85 -19.86 27.72
N SER A 304 1.53 -20.89 28.22
CA SER A 304 1.48 -22.25 27.65
C SER A 304 0.08 -22.86 27.68
N LYS A 305 -0.75 -22.51 28.67
CA LYS A 305 -2.15 -22.96 28.76
C LYS A 305 -2.98 -22.40 27.59
N ALA A 306 -2.86 -21.10 27.29
CA ALA A 306 -3.52 -20.49 26.15
C ALA A 306 -3.11 -21.15 24.82
N LYS A 307 -1.82 -21.44 24.62
CA LYS A 307 -1.33 -22.19 23.44
C LYS A 307 -2.00 -23.56 23.32
N SER A 308 -2.05 -24.31 24.43
CA SER A 308 -2.67 -25.64 24.46
C SER A 308 -4.18 -25.60 24.16
N ASP A 309 -4.89 -24.63 24.74
CA ASP A 309 -6.34 -24.51 24.55
C ASP A 309 -6.70 -24.08 23.12
N ILE A 310 -5.94 -23.16 22.52
CA ILE A 310 -6.11 -22.79 21.12
C ILE A 310 -5.80 -23.97 20.19
N ASN A 311 -4.72 -24.71 20.43
CA ASN A 311 -4.42 -25.91 19.65
C ASN A 311 -5.53 -26.97 19.74
N ARG A 312 -6.17 -27.10 20.90
CA ARG A 312 -7.33 -27.98 21.09
C ARG A 312 -8.53 -27.49 20.29
N MET A 313 -8.83 -26.20 20.35
CA MET A 313 -9.91 -25.57 19.57
C MET A 313 -9.68 -25.76 18.07
N ILE A 314 -8.47 -25.54 17.58
CA ILE A 314 -8.10 -25.77 16.17
C ILE A 314 -8.38 -27.22 15.75
N ARG A 315 -7.99 -28.20 16.58
CA ARG A 315 -8.29 -29.63 16.30
C ARG A 315 -9.78 -29.89 16.22
N TYR A 316 -10.58 -29.30 17.12
CA TYR A 316 -12.04 -29.44 17.09
C TYR A 316 -12.65 -28.80 15.85
N VAL A 317 -12.20 -27.61 15.45
CA VAL A 317 -12.65 -26.95 14.22
C VAL A 317 -12.30 -27.80 12.99
N LYS A 318 -11.05 -28.27 12.88
CA LYS A 318 -10.64 -29.16 11.77
C LYS A 318 -11.49 -30.43 11.70
N SER A 319 -11.75 -31.06 12.84
CA SER A 319 -12.59 -32.26 12.91
C SER A 319 -14.04 -31.98 12.52
N ALA A 320 -14.63 -30.90 13.03
CA ALA A 320 -15.99 -30.50 12.71
C ALA A 320 -16.16 -30.20 11.21
N VAL A 321 -15.23 -29.45 10.62
CA VAL A 321 -15.23 -29.16 9.17
C VAL A 321 -15.05 -30.45 8.36
N GLY A 322 -14.11 -31.33 8.74
CA GLY A 322 -13.93 -32.63 8.08
C GLY A 322 -15.20 -33.49 8.12
N ASN A 323 -15.89 -33.52 9.26
CA ASN A 323 -17.16 -34.21 9.43
C ASN A 323 -18.31 -33.58 8.62
N GLN A 324 -18.34 -32.27 8.47
CA GLN A 324 -19.32 -31.60 7.63
C GLN A 324 -19.07 -31.89 6.14
N LEU A 325 -17.81 -31.86 5.69
CA LEU A 325 -17.42 -32.16 4.31
C LEU A 325 -17.80 -33.59 3.90
N SER A 326 -17.60 -34.57 4.79
CA SER A 326 -17.95 -35.97 4.49
C SER A 326 -19.46 -36.18 4.25
N ARG A 327 -20.30 -35.40 4.93
CA ARG A 327 -21.78 -35.48 4.86
C ARG A 327 -22.41 -34.70 3.70
N GLN A 328 -21.67 -33.84 3.00
CA GLN A 328 -22.23 -33.02 1.92
C GLN A 328 -22.72 -33.88 0.75
N LYS A 329 -23.90 -33.60 0.21
CA LYS A 329 -24.45 -34.39 -0.92
C LYS A 329 -24.06 -33.86 -2.30
N TRP A 330 -23.61 -32.61 -2.38
CA TRP A 330 -23.31 -31.93 -3.63
C TRP A 330 -21.88 -32.19 -4.16
N MET A 331 -20.99 -32.75 -3.34
CA MET A 331 -19.63 -33.12 -3.75
C MET A 331 -19.50 -34.61 -4.02
N ASP A 332 -18.79 -34.97 -5.09
CA ASP A 332 -18.39 -36.35 -5.33
C ASP A 332 -17.35 -36.84 -4.29
N MET A 333 -17.12 -38.15 -4.27
CA MET A 333 -16.25 -38.79 -3.27
C MET A 333 -14.77 -38.36 -3.39
N LYS A 334 -14.27 -38.13 -4.60
CA LYS A 334 -12.89 -37.71 -4.86
C LYS A 334 -12.65 -36.29 -4.37
N THR A 335 -13.59 -35.39 -4.67
CA THR A 335 -13.58 -34.00 -4.22
C THR A 335 -13.67 -33.91 -2.70
N LYS A 336 -14.56 -34.69 -2.07
CA LYS A 336 -14.64 -34.78 -0.59
C LYS A 336 -13.33 -35.21 0.05
N ARG A 337 -12.71 -36.28 -0.47
CA ARG A 337 -11.44 -36.79 0.07
C ARG A 337 -10.35 -35.73 -0.01
N THR A 338 -10.22 -35.09 -1.17
CA THR A 338 -9.23 -34.02 -1.40
C THR A 338 -9.48 -32.83 -0.46
N ALA A 339 -10.74 -32.42 -0.27
CA ALA A 339 -11.10 -31.32 0.63
C ALA A 339 -10.78 -31.64 2.10
N ILE A 340 -11.07 -32.86 2.56
CA ILE A 340 -10.76 -33.32 3.91
C ILE A 340 -9.24 -33.39 4.12
N GLU A 341 -8.50 -33.96 3.16
CA GLU A 341 -7.04 -34.01 3.20
C GLU A 341 -6.45 -32.61 3.32
N LYS A 342 -6.95 -31.63 2.55
CA LYS A 342 -6.54 -30.22 2.64
C LYS A 342 -6.80 -29.60 4.01
N VAL A 343 -7.98 -29.83 4.61
CA VAL A 343 -8.32 -29.29 5.94
C VAL A 343 -7.43 -29.87 7.04
N LEU A 344 -7.16 -31.18 6.98
CA LEU A 344 -6.40 -31.86 8.01
C LEU A 344 -4.89 -31.54 7.90
N SER A 345 -4.33 -31.60 6.70
CA SER A 345 -2.89 -31.52 6.46
C SER A 345 -2.37 -30.13 6.11
N THR A 346 -3.11 -29.35 5.30
CA THR A 346 -2.57 -28.14 4.65
C THR A 346 -2.93 -26.86 5.40
N ILE A 347 -4.04 -26.83 6.13
CA ILE A 347 -4.40 -25.66 6.96
C ILE A 347 -3.50 -25.66 8.21
N SER A 348 -2.32 -25.04 8.10
CA SER A 348 -1.48 -24.74 9.25
C SER A 348 -2.02 -23.49 9.95
N PHE A 349 -2.33 -23.61 11.24
CA PHE A 349 -2.56 -22.44 12.08
C PHE A 349 -1.21 -22.06 12.68
N SER A 350 -0.55 -21.11 12.04
CA SER A 350 0.60 -20.43 12.63
C SER A 350 0.08 -19.42 13.63
N PHE A 351 0.51 -19.53 14.89
CA PHE A 351 0.52 -18.36 15.75
C PHE A 351 1.53 -17.39 15.11
N SER A 352 1.16 -16.13 14.89
CA SER A 352 2.03 -15.09 14.30
C SER A 352 3.36 -14.88 15.06
N PHE A 353 3.55 -15.60 16.16
CA PHE A 353 4.67 -15.50 17.10
C PHE A 353 5.51 -16.77 17.19
N SER A 354 5.29 -17.77 16.33
CA SER A 354 6.07 -19.02 16.37
C SER A 354 7.47 -18.81 15.78
N ILE A 355 8.37 -18.24 16.60
CA ILE A 355 9.81 -18.06 16.38
C ILE A 355 10.54 -19.40 16.58
N GLU A 356 10.04 -20.48 15.98
CA GLU A 356 10.77 -21.77 15.99
C GLU A 356 11.54 -22.02 14.68
N ASN A 357 11.42 -21.16 13.66
CA ASN A 357 12.11 -21.33 12.38
C ASN A 357 12.87 -20.09 11.84
N LEU A 358 13.06 -19.04 12.64
CA LEU A 358 14.02 -17.98 12.29
C LEU A 358 15.41 -18.33 12.82
N THR A 359 16.00 -19.42 12.29
CA THR A 359 17.45 -19.51 12.25
C THR A 359 17.93 -18.46 11.24
N PHE A 360 18.30 -17.28 11.74
CA PHE A 360 19.17 -16.39 10.99
C PHE A 360 20.49 -17.13 10.76
N SER A 361 20.62 -17.79 9.61
CA SER A 361 21.94 -18.15 9.11
C SER A 361 22.69 -16.84 8.89
N SER A 362 23.69 -16.61 9.72
CA SER A 362 24.69 -15.57 9.56
C SER A 362 25.21 -15.59 8.12
N PHE A 363 24.86 -14.58 7.33
CA PHE A 363 25.62 -14.24 6.14
C PHE A 363 26.80 -13.38 6.62
N SER A 364 27.94 -14.04 6.78
CA SER A 364 29.27 -13.42 6.76
C SER A 364 29.60 -12.92 5.36
#